data_AF-A0A957QPF4-F1
#
_entry.id   AF-A0A957QPF4-F1
#
_cell.length_a   1.000
_cell.length_b   1.000
_cell.length_c   1.000
_cell.angle_alpha   90.00
_cell.angle_beta   90.00
_cell.angle_gamma   90.00
#
_symmetry.space_group_name_H-M   'P 1'
#
loop_
_entity.id
_entity.type
_entity.pdbx_description
1 polymer ?
#
loop_
_entity_poly.entity_id
_entity_poly.type
_entity_poly.pdbx_seq_one_letter_code
_entity_poly.pdbx_strand_id
1 'polypeptide(L)'
;MRSYPYSPNDSDQLIYPPYPRRRSRARLLRVTSIWQDMRVEDQRMLFILATVGFFIIVSVGALLDLGSERLIEETAGLHVDSPGIFDVQVEAVAGLSPVFTREVLYWGSDILRWAAQHDLDPNMVATVMQIESCGDPQALSHAGATGLFQVMP
;
A
#
# COMPACT_ATOMS: atom_id res chain seq x y z
N MET A 1 25.76 22.48 3.96
CA MET A 1 24.88 22.69 5.12
C MET A 1 24.10 23.97 4.90
N ARG A 2 22.85 23.90 4.46
CA ARG A 2 21.92 25.04 4.50
C ARG A 2 20.91 24.75 5.59
N SER A 3 20.98 25.57 6.64
CA SER A 3 20.00 25.66 7.72
C SER A 3 18.75 26.33 7.19
N TYR A 4 17.62 25.62 7.20
CA TYR A 4 16.31 26.25 7.09
C TYR A 4 15.87 26.72 8.49
N PRO A 5 15.34 27.95 8.62
CA PRO A 5 14.96 28.49 9.92
C PRO A 5 13.71 27.80 10.46
N TYR A 6 13.84 27.30 11.68
CA TYR A 6 12.77 26.92 12.59
C TYR A 6 11.84 28.13 12.83
N SER A 7 10.56 27.99 12.50
CA SER A 7 9.53 28.99 12.78
C SER A 7 8.88 28.68 14.13
N PRO A 8 8.89 29.62 15.10
CA PRO A 8 8.50 29.36 16.47
C PRO A 8 6.98 29.50 16.62
N ASN A 9 6.27 28.38 16.63
CA ASN A 9 5.00 28.26 17.36
C ASN A 9 5.07 26.98 18.20
N ASP A 10 5.69 27.16 19.36
CA ASP A 10 6.07 26.12 20.33
C ASP A 10 4.95 25.87 21.35
N SER A 11 3.73 25.68 20.85
CA SER A 11 2.56 25.28 21.65
C SER A 11 1.97 23.92 21.24
N ASP A 12 2.36 23.40 20.08
CA ASP A 12 1.81 22.15 19.53
C ASP A 12 2.72 20.92 19.75
N GLN A 13 3.87 21.09 20.41
CA GLN A 13 4.78 19.96 20.71
C GLN A 13 4.27 19.00 21.80
N LEU A 14 3.12 19.27 22.41
CA LEU A 14 2.62 18.51 23.57
C LEU A 14 1.70 17.33 23.22
N ILE A 15 1.45 17.05 21.93
CA ILE A 15 0.47 16.02 21.52
C ILE A 15 1.05 15.06 20.47
N TYR A 16 2.30 14.61 20.64
CA TYR A 16 2.82 13.50 19.84
C TYR A 16 3.29 12.37 20.75
N PRO A 17 2.88 11.11 20.49
CA PRO A 17 3.42 9.98 21.23
C PRO A 17 4.94 9.91 21.01
N PRO A 18 5.72 9.59 22.05
CA PRO A 18 7.17 9.49 21.91
C PRO A 18 7.54 8.38 20.91
N TYR A 19 8.28 8.76 19.86
CA TYR A 19 8.65 7.85 18.79
C TYR A 19 9.67 6.79 19.25
N PRO A 20 9.41 5.48 19.08
CA PRO A 20 10.42 4.47 19.29
C PRO A 20 11.48 4.58 18.17
N ARG A 21 12.69 5.04 18.52
CA ARG A 21 13.84 5.02 17.60
C ARG A 21 14.09 3.59 17.11
N ARG A 22 13.69 3.31 15.87
CA ARG A 22 14.04 2.06 15.19
C ARG A 22 15.56 2.06 14.97
N ARG A 23 16.30 1.36 15.83
CA ARG A 23 17.72 1.06 15.59
C ARG A 23 17.81 0.12 14.40
N SER A 24 17.90 0.70 13.20
CA SER A 24 18.21 -0.01 11.97
C SER A 24 19.65 -0.51 12.05
N ARG A 25 19.87 -1.67 12.67
CA ARG A 25 21.03 -2.49 12.31
C ARG A 25 20.73 -3.06 10.93
N ALA A 26 21.14 -2.32 9.90
CA ALA A 26 21.24 -2.84 8.56
C ALA A 26 22.27 -3.98 8.56
N ARG A 27 21.82 -5.20 8.87
CA ARG A 27 22.53 -6.39 8.44
C ARG A 27 22.23 -6.50 6.95
N LEU A 28 23.09 -5.87 6.14
CA LEU A 28 23.13 -6.05 4.70
C LEU A 28 23.09 -7.56 4.42
N LEU A 29 21.93 -8.06 4.02
CA LEU A 29 21.83 -9.39 3.46
C LEU A 29 22.51 -9.31 2.10
N ARG A 30 23.68 -9.97 2.00
CA ARG A 30 24.38 -10.22 0.74
C ARG A 30 23.51 -11.12 -0.15
N VAL A 31 22.45 -10.59 -0.73
CA VAL A 31 21.61 -11.33 -1.71
C VAL A 31 22.11 -11.09 -3.13
N THR A 32 22.85 -10.02 -3.38
CA THR A 32 23.34 -9.67 -4.72
C THR A 32 24.49 -10.55 -5.21
N SER A 33 25.13 -11.35 -4.34
CA SER A 33 26.32 -12.12 -4.74
C SER A 33 26.04 -13.45 -5.42
N ILE A 34 24.79 -13.93 -5.46
CA ILE A 34 24.46 -15.23 -6.08
C ILE A 34 24.28 -15.10 -7.60
N TRP A 35 23.78 -13.95 -8.06
CA TRP A 35 23.49 -13.73 -9.48
C TRP A 35 24.73 -13.35 -10.30
N GLN A 36 25.78 -12.86 -9.64
CA GLN A 36 27.01 -12.39 -10.29
C GLN A 36 27.99 -13.52 -10.67
N ASP A 37 27.80 -14.74 -10.16
CA ASP A 37 28.69 -15.90 -10.41
C ASP A 37 28.09 -16.92 -11.41
N MET A 38 26.87 -16.69 -11.89
CA MET A 38 26.26 -17.57 -12.89
C MET A 38 26.86 -17.30 -14.28
N ARG A 39 27.27 -18.37 -14.97
CA ARG A 39 27.88 -18.27 -16.29
C ARG A 39 26.87 -17.69 -17.29
N VAL A 40 27.36 -17.00 -18.31
CA VAL A 40 26.51 -16.34 -19.32
C VAL A 40 25.61 -17.36 -20.06
N GLU A 41 26.02 -18.63 -20.15
CA GLU A 41 25.18 -19.71 -20.67
C GLU A 41 23.95 -19.99 -19.78
N ASP A 42 24.10 -19.93 -18.45
CA ASP A 42 23.03 -20.20 -17.49
C ASP A 42 21.98 -19.09 -17.53
N GLN A 43 22.42 -17.84 -17.68
CA GLN A 43 21.54 -16.68 -17.86
C GLN A 43 20.64 -16.85 -19.10
N ARG A 44 21.23 -17.26 -20.24
CA ARG A 44 20.49 -17.49 -21.49
C ARG A 44 19.44 -18.59 -21.36
N MET A 45 19.77 -19.68 -20.65
CA MET A 45 18.83 -20.78 -20.41
C MET A 45 17.66 -20.37 -19.52
N LEU A 46 17.91 -19.59 -18.46
CA LEU A 46 16.86 -19.09 -17.57
C LEU A 46 15.89 -18.13 -18.28
N PHE A 47 16.40 -17.24 -19.14
CA PHE A 47 15.55 -16.36 -19.94
C PHE A 47 14.62 -17.14 -20.90
N ILE A 48 15.12 -18.21 -21.52
CA ILE A 48 14.33 -19.06 -22.42
C ILE A 48 13.24 -19.80 -21.64
N LEU A 49 13.57 -20.39 -20.49
CA LEU A 49 12.58 -21.10 -19.67
C LEU A 49 11.49 -20.17 -19.13
N ALA A 50 11.86 -18.96 -18.69
CA ALA A 50 10.91 -17.97 -18.19
C ALA A 50 9.95 -17.48 -19.30
N THR A 51 10.46 -17.23 -20.51
CA THR A 51 9.63 -16.78 -21.64
C THR A 51 8.69 -17.88 -22.12
N VAL A 52 9.18 -19.12 -22.29
CA VAL A 52 8.31 -20.25 -22.68
C VAL A 52 7.22 -20.50 -21.63
N GLY A 53 7.58 -20.48 -20.34
CA GLY A 53 6.61 -20.63 -19.24
C GLY A 53 5.52 -19.55 -19.25
N PHE A 54 5.91 -18.28 -19.48
CA PHE A 54 4.95 -17.16 -19.56
C PHE A 54 3.94 -17.35 -20.70
N PHE A 55 4.39 -17.74 -21.89
CA PHE A 55 3.49 -17.99 -23.02
C PHE A 55 2.54 -19.17 -22.79
N ILE A 56 3.00 -20.24 -22.12
CA ILE A 56 2.14 -21.36 -21.73
C ILE A 56 1.04 -20.89 -20.77
N ILE A 57 1.39 -20.12 -19.75
CA ILE A 57 0.43 -19.61 -18.76
C ILE A 57 -0.62 -18.71 -19.42
N VAL A 58 -0.19 -17.78 -20.28
CA VAL A 58 -1.10 -16.89 -21.02
C VAL A 58 -2.01 -17.68 -21.96
N SER A 59 -1.47 -18.70 -22.65
CA SER A 59 -2.26 -19.52 -23.58
C SER A 59 -3.29 -20.39 -22.86
N VAL A 60 -2.93 -20.97 -21.71
CA VAL A 60 -3.86 -21.76 -20.87
C VAL A 60 -4.91 -20.84 -20.24
N GLY A 61 -4.51 -19.66 -19.75
CA GLY A 61 -5.45 -18.68 -19.20
C GLY A 61 -6.49 -18.24 -20.23
N ALA A 62 -6.06 -17.92 -21.45
CA ALA A 62 -6.98 -17.57 -22.54
C ALA A 62 -7.88 -18.74 -22.97
N LEU A 63 -7.38 -19.98 -22.93
CA LEU A 63 -8.17 -21.17 -23.27
C LEU A 63 -9.23 -21.50 -22.20
N LEU A 64 -8.95 -21.19 -20.93
CA LEU A 64 -9.92 -21.34 -19.84
C LEU A 64 -10.99 -20.23 -19.84
N ASP A 65 -10.66 -19.04 -20.36
CA ASP A 65 -11.59 -17.90 -20.46
C ASP A 65 -12.62 -18.05 -21.59
N LEU A 66 -12.27 -18.77 -22.66
CA LEU A 66 -13.16 -19.06 -23.81
C LEU A 66 -14.32 -20.02 -23.48
N GLY A 67 -14.41 -20.53 -22.25
CA GLY A 67 -15.46 -21.46 -21.81
C GLY A 67 -16.56 -20.86 -20.93
N SER A 68 -16.47 -19.58 -20.55
CA SER A 68 -17.27 -19.01 -19.45
C SER A 68 -18.48 -18.16 -19.88
N GLU A 69 -19.07 -18.39 -21.06
CA GLU A 69 -20.19 -17.55 -21.54
C GLU A 69 -21.50 -18.30 -21.88
N ARG A 70 -21.78 -19.49 -21.32
CA ARG A 70 -23.07 -20.16 -21.58
C ARG A 70 -23.73 -20.85 -20.41
N LEU A 71 -23.86 -20.19 -19.25
CA LEU A 71 -24.81 -20.63 -18.21
C LEU A 71 -25.37 -19.47 -17.37
N ILE A 72 -25.91 -18.41 -17.98
CA ILE A 72 -26.86 -17.53 -17.27
C ILE A 72 -27.95 -17.07 -18.23
N GLU A 73 -28.88 -17.96 -18.57
CA GLU A 73 -30.18 -17.56 -19.13
C GLU A 73 -31.27 -18.57 -18.77
N GLU A 74 -31.46 -18.88 -17.47
CA GLU A 74 -32.70 -19.53 -17.01
C GLU A 74 -32.89 -19.39 -15.48
N THR A 75 -33.16 -18.19 -14.97
CA THR A 75 -33.97 -18.02 -13.74
C THR A 75 -34.46 -16.58 -13.56
N ALA A 76 -35.13 -16.03 -14.58
CA ALA A 76 -36.00 -14.87 -14.40
C ALA A 76 -37.34 -15.35 -13.81
N GLY A 77 -37.38 -15.60 -12.51
CA GLY A 77 -38.61 -16.10 -11.89
C GLY A 77 -38.46 -16.54 -10.45
N LEU A 78 -38.11 -15.63 -9.55
CA LEU A 78 -38.69 -15.57 -8.21
C LEU A 78 -38.32 -14.24 -7.55
N HIS A 79 -39.30 -13.34 -7.63
CA HIS A 79 -39.47 -12.18 -6.78
C HIS A 79 -39.52 -12.63 -5.31
N VAL A 80 -38.51 -12.22 -4.53
CA VAL A 80 -38.57 -12.17 -3.07
C VAL A 80 -38.29 -10.72 -2.69
N ASP A 81 -39.37 -9.96 -2.47
CA ASP A 81 -39.30 -8.72 -1.70
C ASP A 81 -38.79 -9.07 -0.29
N SER A 82 -37.51 -8.83 -0.06
CA SER A 82 -36.93 -8.82 1.28
C SER A 82 -36.24 -7.47 1.49
N PRO A 83 -36.82 -6.57 2.29
CA PRO A 83 -36.13 -5.35 2.66
C PRO A 83 -35.13 -5.69 3.76
N GLY A 84 -33.85 -5.48 3.46
CA GLY A 84 -32.82 -5.30 4.48
C GLY A 84 -32.12 -6.58 4.93
N ILE A 85 -31.06 -6.95 4.20
CA ILE A 85 -29.74 -7.30 4.78
C ILE A 85 -28.68 -6.81 3.77
N PHE A 86 -28.44 -5.51 3.72
CA PHE A 86 -27.15 -4.95 3.32
C PHE A 86 -26.70 -4.04 4.45
N ASP A 87 -26.36 -4.64 5.58
CA ASP A 87 -25.70 -3.91 6.64
C ASP A 87 -24.71 -4.84 7.33
N VAL A 88 -23.67 -5.21 6.59
CA VAL A 88 -22.39 -5.54 7.23
C VAL A 88 -21.66 -4.22 7.39
N GLN A 89 -22.16 -3.37 8.30
CA GLN A 89 -21.38 -2.26 8.82
C GLN A 89 -20.34 -2.85 9.76
N VAL A 90 -19.19 -3.18 9.20
CA VAL A 90 -17.97 -2.98 9.96
C VAL A 90 -17.65 -1.50 9.81
N GLU A 91 -18.45 -0.65 10.46
CA GLU A 91 -18.05 0.71 10.80
C GLU A 91 -16.88 0.57 11.79
N ALA A 92 -15.68 0.35 11.24
CA ALA A 92 -14.47 0.67 11.95
C ALA A 92 -14.57 2.16 12.29
N VAL A 93 -14.51 2.45 13.58
CA VAL A 93 -14.70 3.77 14.20
C VAL A 93 -14.23 4.88 13.25
N ALA A 94 -15.18 5.54 12.58
CA ALA A 94 -14.93 6.57 11.57
C ALA A 94 -13.96 6.16 10.44
N GLY A 95 -14.39 5.28 9.53
CA GLY A 95 -13.85 5.13 8.17
C GLY A 95 -12.42 4.60 8.02
N LEU A 96 -11.69 4.35 9.12
CA LEU A 96 -10.32 3.84 9.10
C LEU A 96 -10.20 2.48 9.80
N SER A 97 -9.49 1.57 9.15
CA SER A 97 -9.22 0.23 9.65
C SER A 97 -8.34 0.28 10.92
N PRO A 98 -8.63 -0.54 11.94
CA PRO A 98 -7.82 -0.61 13.16
C PRO A 98 -6.45 -1.28 12.94
N VAL A 99 -6.15 -1.74 11.72
CA VAL A 99 -4.88 -2.39 11.39
C VAL A 99 -3.70 -1.41 11.36
N PHE A 100 -3.97 -0.12 11.16
CA PHE A 100 -2.92 0.89 11.08
C PHE A 100 -2.26 1.13 12.43
N THR A 101 -1.00 1.57 12.42
CA THR A 101 -0.31 1.89 13.67
C THR A 101 -0.95 3.10 14.35
N ARG A 102 -0.73 3.23 15.67
CA ARG A 102 -1.31 4.34 16.45
C ARG A 102 -0.87 5.71 15.92
N GLU A 103 0.34 5.78 15.38
CA GLU A 103 0.91 6.97 14.76
C GLU A 103 0.16 7.38 13.50
N VAL A 104 -0.31 6.43 12.69
CA VAL A 104 -1.17 6.73 11.53
C VAL A 104 -2.59 7.06 11.98
N LEU A 105 -3.13 6.33 12.96
CA LEU A 105 -4.48 6.59 13.50
C LEU A 105 -4.58 7.96 14.19
N TYR A 106 -3.49 8.51 14.70
CA TYR A 106 -3.42 9.89 15.21
C TYR A 106 -3.86 10.91 14.15
N TRP A 107 -3.49 10.69 12.88
CA TRP A 107 -3.87 11.55 11.76
C TRP A 107 -5.26 11.24 11.20
N GLY A 108 -6.06 10.41 11.86
CA GLY A 108 -7.30 9.87 11.31
C GLY A 108 -8.28 10.93 10.81
N SER A 109 -8.46 12.03 11.56
CA SER A 109 -9.30 13.16 11.14
C SER A 109 -8.79 13.83 9.87
N ASP A 110 -7.48 13.99 9.73
CA ASP A 110 -6.86 14.61 8.57
C ASP A 110 -6.88 13.68 7.36
N ILE A 111 -6.65 12.38 7.58
CA ILE A 111 -6.76 11.34 6.56
C ILE A 111 -8.17 11.32 5.97
N LEU A 112 -9.21 11.30 6.82
CA LEU A 112 -10.61 11.35 6.37
C LEU A 112 -10.90 12.63 5.56
N ARG A 113 -10.39 13.78 6.04
CA ARG A 113 -10.57 15.07 5.36
C ARG A 113 -9.86 15.11 4.00
N TRP A 114 -8.61 14.67 3.91
CA TRP A 114 -7.86 14.63 2.65
C TRP A 114 -8.46 13.63 1.66
N ALA A 115 -8.89 12.46 2.16
CA ALA A 115 -9.57 11.47 1.35
C ALA A 115 -10.85 12.03 0.72
N ALA A 116 -11.69 12.70 1.52
CA ALA A 116 -12.90 13.36 1.03
C ALA A 116 -12.61 14.50 0.03
N GLN A 117 -11.54 15.28 0.24
CA GLN A 117 -11.14 16.37 -0.67
C GLN A 117 -10.74 15.87 -2.07
N HIS A 118 -10.26 14.62 -2.16
CA HIS A 118 -9.71 14.05 -3.38
C HIS A 118 -10.52 12.84 -3.91
N ASP A 119 -11.70 12.57 -3.35
CA ASP A 119 -12.54 11.42 -3.70
C ASP A 119 -11.78 10.09 -3.63
N LEU A 120 -10.99 9.92 -2.55
CA LEU A 120 -10.21 8.72 -2.29
C LEU A 120 -10.78 7.93 -1.12
N ASP A 121 -10.50 6.63 -1.08
CA ASP A 121 -10.74 5.80 0.09
C ASP A 121 -9.77 6.20 1.24
N PRO A 122 -10.26 6.46 2.46
CA PRO A 122 -9.41 6.84 3.60
C PRO A 122 -8.35 5.79 3.98
N ASN A 123 -8.65 4.50 3.85
CA ASN A 123 -7.71 3.43 4.12
C ASN A 123 -6.58 3.39 3.08
N MET A 124 -6.84 3.82 1.84
CA MET A 124 -5.77 4.01 0.85
C MET A 124 -4.82 5.12 1.27
N VAL A 125 -5.34 6.28 1.70
CA VAL A 125 -4.51 7.40 2.18
C VAL A 125 -3.71 6.99 3.42
N ALA A 126 -4.34 6.29 4.38
CA ALA A 126 -3.67 5.74 5.55
C ALA A 126 -2.60 4.70 5.19
N THR A 127 -2.84 3.88 4.16
CA THR A 127 -1.85 2.91 3.67
C THR A 127 -0.61 3.60 3.11
N VAL A 128 -0.78 4.65 2.28
CA VAL A 128 0.36 5.42 1.77
C VAL A 128 1.13 6.06 2.91
N MET A 129 0.45 6.73 3.85
CA MET A 129 1.12 7.29 5.03
C MET A 129 1.90 6.23 5.83
N GLN A 130 1.31 5.04 6.02
CA GLN A 130 1.91 3.95 6.76
C GLN A 130 3.22 3.47 6.11
N ILE A 131 3.27 3.33 4.79
CA ILE A 131 4.46 2.84 4.07
C ILE A 131 5.53 3.92 3.90
N GLU A 132 5.13 5.19 3.76
CA GLU A 132 6.07 6.28 3.47
C GLU A 132 6.75 6.83 4.73
N SER A 133 5.99 6.99 5.82
CA SER A 133 6.52 7.64 7.03
C SER A 133 6.15 6.93 8.33
N CYS A 134 5.26 5.93 8.29
CA CYS A 134 4.60 5.38 9.47
C CYS A 134 3.86 6.45 10.31
N GLY A 135 3.43 7.56 9.68
CA GLY A 135 2.78 8.67 10.36
C GLY A 135 3.74 9.71 10.95
N ASP A 136 5.03 9.69 10.58
CA ASP A 136 6.03 10.66 11.03
C ASP A 136 6.07 11.91 10.12
N PRO A 137 5.62 13.09 10.60
CA PRO A 137 5.67 14.32 9.80
C PRO A 137 7.10 14.85 9.60
N GLN A 138 8.09 14.34 10.33
CA GLN A 138 9.51 14.71 10.23
C GLN A 138 10.33 13.69 9.44
N ALA A 139 9.69 12.68 8.83
CA ALA A 139 10.38 11.70 8.02
C ALA A 139 11.15 12.38 6.87
N LEU A 140 12.44 12.09 6.75
CA LEU A 140 13.33 12.56 5.70
C LEU A 140 14.06 11.37 5.08
N SER A 141 13.89 11.17 3.78
CA SER A 141 14.62 10.12 3.06
C SER A 141 16.02 10.60 2.65
N HIS A 142 16.89 9.64 2.30
CA HIS A 142 18.21 9.94 1.74
C HIS A 142 18.13 10.66 0.39
N ALA A 143 17.01 10.53 -0.32
CA ALA A 143 16.76 11.18 -1.60
C ALA A 143 16.20 12.60 -1.44
N GLY A 144 15.88 13.02 -0.20
CA GLY A 144 15.33 14.33 0.10
C GLY A 144 13.80 14.39 0.15
N ALA A 145 13.10 13.26 0.02
CA ALA A 145 11.67 13.20 0.25
C ALA A 145 11.32 13.55 1.71
N THR A 146 10.22 14.25 1.94
CA THR A 146 9.86 14.73 3.29
C THR A 146 8.39 14.56 3.64
N GLY A 147 8.12 14.47 4.95
CA GLY A 147 6.78 14.53 5.52
C GLY A 147 6.01 13.21 5.45
N LEU A 148 4.72 13.29 5.78
CA LEU A 148 3.83 12.14 5.96
C LEU A 148 3.73 11.23 4.73
N PHE A 149 3.81 11.82 3.54
CA PHE A 149 3.67 11.13 2.26
C PHE A 149 4.96 11.13 1.43
N GLN A 150 6.10 11.50 2.02
CA GLN A 150 7.41 11.51 1.36
C GLN A 150 7.38 12.14 -0.04
N VAL A 151 6.77 13.32 -0.17
CA VAL A 151 6.78 14.07 -1.44
C VAL A 151 8.20 14.61 -1.66
N MET A 152 8.67 14.50 -2.89
CA MET A 152 9.97 15.04 -3.30
C MET A 152 9.90 16.57 -3.47
N PRO A 153 10.88 17.33 -2.97
CA PRO A 153 10.99 18.77 -3.18
C PRO A 153 11.50 19.16 -4.58
#